data_AF-A0A9D5NA93-F1
#
_entry.id   AF-A0A9D5NA93-F1
#
_cell.length_a   1.000
_cell.length_b   1.000
_cell.length_c   1.000
_cell.angle_alpha   90.00
_cell.angle_beta   90.00
_cell.angle_gamma   90.00
#
_symmetry.space_group_name_H-M   'P 1'
#
loop_
_entity.id
_entity.type
_entity.pdbx_description
1 polymer ?
#
loop_
_entity_poly.entity_id
_entity_poly.type
_entity_poly.pdbx_seq_one_letter_code
_entity_poly.pdbx_strand_id
1 'polypeptide(L)'
;LNHSTGEIVFICDQDDVWMKDKVRVMCEALKTWQIVVHDAAVTDAQLNVRYPSFFAQYNIRQGFLRTLLRTRYTGACMAMRREFLEKALPFPDNQNLCPYDYWFAYLGEYSGTLKLLDIPLILYRRHENTALHAGEYSTRSLREKIETRIYCLNQMMKRRKS
;
A
#
# COMPACT_ATOMS: atom_id res chain seq x y z
N LEU A 1 4.02 -5.06 15.11
CA LEU A 1 3.11 -6.20 14.82
C LEU A 1 2.95 -7.15 16.01
N ASN A 2 4.02 -7.49 16.75
CA ASN A 2 3.96 -8.44 17.89
C ASN A 2 3.03 -8.05 19.05
N HIS A 3 2.56 -6.80 19.10
CA HIS A 3 1.63 -6.31 20.13
C HIS A 3 0.20 -6.12 19.63
N SER A 4 -0.09 -6.37 18.35
CA SER A 4 -1.47 -6.34 17.86
C SER A 4 -2.11 -7.71 18.04
N THR A 5 -3.33 -7.75 18.57
CA THR A 5 -4.11 -8.99 18.78
C THR A 5 -5.40 -9.03 17.94
N GLY A 6 -5.78 -7.93 17.30
CA GLY A 6 -7.00 -7.86 16.48
C GLY A 6 -6.93 -8.72 15.20
N GLU A 7 -8.09 -9.20 14.76
CA GLU A 7 -8.25 -9.99 13.53
C GLU A 7 -7.99 -9.17 12.25
N ILE A 8 -8.23 -7.86 12.32
CA ILE A 8 -7.91 -6.90 11.27
C ILE A 8 -6.79 -5.99 11.77
N VAL A 9 -5.77 -5.83 10.94
CA VAL A 9 -4.62 -4.97 11.20
C VAL A 9 -4.67 -3.80 10.22
N PHE A 10 -4.73 -2.59 10.78
CA PHE A 10 -4.57 -1.34 10.04
C PHE A 10 -3.13 -0.89 10.13
N ILE A 11 -2.59 -0.41 9.01
CA ILE A 11 -1.32 0.32 9.01
C ILE A 11 -1.67 1.81 9.20
N CYS A 12 -0.94 2.46 10.09
CA CYS A 12 -1.06 3.89 10.35
C CYS A 12 0.33 4.51 10.53
N ASP A 13 0.51 5.68 9.94
CA ASP A 13 1.65 6.55 10.19
C ASP A 13 1.27 7.62 11.24
N GLN A 14 2.27 8.26 11.85
CA GLN A 14 2.06 9.16 13.00
C GLN A 14 1.29 10.45 12.65
N ASP A 15 1.30 10.86 11.39
CA ASP A 15 0.70 12.09 10.90
C ASP A 15 -0.59 11.88 10.11
N ASP A 16 -1.07 10.64 10.02
CA ASP A 16 -2.32 10.28 9.34
C ASP A 16 -3.54 10.88 10.04
N VAL A 17 -4.39 11.57 9.29
CA VAL A 17 -5.72 11.98 9.76
C VAL A 17 -6.77 11.08 9.13
N TRP A 18 -7.36 10.21 9.95
CA TRP A 18 -8.37 9.25 9.52
C TRP A 18 -9.74 9.92 9.36
N MET A 19 -10.41 9.62 8.25
CA MET A 19 -11.80 10.01 8.08
C MET A 19 -12.71 9.12 8.93
N LYS A 20 -13.86 9.67 9.35
CA LYS A 20 -14.81 9.04 10.28
C LYS A 20 -15.19 7.60 9.90
N ASP A 21 -15.32 7.32 8.61
CA ASP A 21 -15.80 6.03 8.09
C ASP A 21 -14.70 5.02 7.78
N LYS A 22 -13.41 5.35 7.96
CA LYS A 22 -12.28 4.49 7.55
C LYS A 22 -12.41 3.07 8.06
N VAL A 23 -12.57 2.92 9.38
CA VAL A 23 -12.63 1.59 10.02
C VAL A 23 -13.84 0.81 9.51
N ARG A 24 -15.02 1.43 9.48
CA ARG A 24 -16.27 0.79 9.05
C ARG A 24 -16.17 0.28 7.61
N VAL A 25 -15.73 1.12 6.68
CA VAL A 25 -15.63 0.79 5.25
C VAL A 25 -14.58 -0.31 5.02
N MET A 26 -13.42 -0.20 5.66
CA MET A 26 -12.35 -1.20 5.51
C MET A 26 -12.75 -2.55 6.12
N CYS A 27 -13.37 -2.58 7.30
CA CYS A 27 -13.86 -3.81 7.91
C CYS A 27 -14.93 -4.49 7.05
N GLU A 28 -15.84 -3.74 6.43
CA GLU A 28 -16.84 -4.29 5.53
C GLU A 28 -16.19 -4.95 4.31
N ALA A 29 -15.25 -4.27 3.65
CA ALA A 29 -14.54 -4.83 2.51
C ALA A 29 -13.70 -6.07 2.89
N LEU A 30 -13.07 -6.05 4.06
CA LEU A 30 -12.29 -7.17 4.57
C LEU A 30 -13.15 -8.39 4.90
N LYS A 31 -14.48 -8.33 4.96
CA LYS A 31 -15.32 -9.54 5.05
C LYS A 31 -15.12 -10.47 3.85
N THR A 32 -14.86 -9.91 2.67
CA THR A 32 -14.67 -10.65 1.42
C THR A 32 -13.19 -10.75 1.02
N TRP A 33 -12.41 -9.71 1.31
CA TRP A 33 -11.02 -9.60 0.86
C TRP A 33 -10.02 -9.81 1.99
N GLN A 34 -8.79 -10.19 1.65
CA GLN A 34 -7.73 -10.45 2.63
C GLN A 34 -6.91 -9.20 2.95
N ILE A 35 -6.75 -8.34 1.94
CA ILE A 35 -6.10 -7.05 2.03
C ILE A 35 -6.89 -6.03 1.23
N VAL A 36 -7.05 -4.84 1.80
CA VAL A 36 -7.76 -3.73 1.18
C VAL A 36 -6.86 -2.50 1.21
N VAL A 37 -6.83 -1.77 0.11
CA VAL A 37 -6.16 -0.48 0.01
C VAL A 37 -7.19 0.56 -0.42
N HIS A 38 -7.35 1.62 0.37
CA HIS A 38 -8.26 2.70 0.05
C HIS A 38 -7.54 3.91 -0.56
N ASP A 39 -8.29 4.85 -1.13
CA ASP A 39 -7.74 6.09 -1.68
C ASP A 39 -7.46 7.13 -0.57
N ALA A 40 -6.77 8.21 -0.91
CA ALA A 40 -6.47 9.30 0.00
C ALA A 40 -6.76 10.67 -0.63
N ALA A 41 -7.29 11.59 0.17
CA ALA A 41 -7.35 13.00 -0.19
C ALA A 41 -6.01 13.64 0.16
N VAL A 42 -5.32 14.19 -0.83
CA VAL A 42 -3.99 14.79 -0.64
C VAL A 42 -4.17 16.21 -0.11
N THR A 43 -3.51 16.52 1.01
CA THR A 43 -3.57 17.84 1.65
C THR A 43 -2.19 18.48 1.77
N ASP A 44 -2.17 19.80 1.97
CA ASP A 44 -0.98 20.48 2.48
C ASP A 44 -0.79 20.27 3.99
N ALA A 45 0.21 20.94 4.58
CA ALA A 45 0.53 20.85 6.00
C ALA A 45 -0.58 21.40 6.90
N GLN A 46 -1.43 22.28 6.39
CA GLN A 46 -2.56 22.89 7.10
C GLN A 46 -3.87 22.10 6.89
N LEU A 47 -3.80 20.91 6.29
CA LEU A 47 -4.95 20.05 5.94
C LEU A 47 -5.89 20.63 4.89
N ASN A 48 -5.46 21.61 4.09
CA ASN A 48 -6.24 22.05 2.94
C ASN A 48 -6.10 21.02 1.81
N VAL A 49 -7.22 20.54 1.28
CA VAL A 49 -7.25 19.54 0.20
C VAL A 49 -6.70 20.17 -1.08
N ARG A 50 -5.62 19.57 -1.62
CA ARG A 50 -5.03 19.92 -2.92
C ARG A 50 -5.56 19.02 -4.02
N TYR A 51 -5.67 17.73 -3.74
CA TYR A 51 -6.27 16.75 -4.65
C TYR A 51 -7.26 15.89 -3.87
N PRO A 52 -8.52 15.76 -4.33
CA PRO A 52 -9.53 14.98 -3.61
C PRO A 52 -9.26 13.46 -3.65
N SER A 53 -8.50 12.99 -4.64
CA SER A 53 -8.21 11.57 -4.87
C SER A 53 -6.79 11.39 -5.38
N PHE A 54 -5.99 10.61 -4.65
CA PHE A 54 -4.64 10.21 -5.05
C PHE A 54 -4.69 9.18 -6.19
N PHE A 55 -5.68 8.28 -6.16
CA PHE A 55 -5.89 7.29 -7.20
C PHE A 55 -6.23 7.92 -8.53
N ALA A 56 -7.14 8.90 -8.56
CA ALA A 56 -7.48 9.64 -9.77
C ALA A 56 -6.27 10.42 -10.30
N GLN A 57 -5.56 11.14 -9.42
CA GLN A 57 -4.39 11.95 -9.80
C GLN A 57 -3.29 11.13 -10.48
N TYR A 58 -3.06 9.90 -10.02
CA TYR A 58 -2.00 9.03 -10.54
C TYR A 58 -2.52 7.86 -11.39
N ASN A 59 -3.80 7.86 -11.77
CA ASN A 59 -4.47 6.79 -12.51
C ASN A 59 -4.14 5.39 -11.94
N ILE A 60 -4.23 5.26 -10.62
CA ILE A 60 -3.94 4.02 -9.91
C ILE A 60 -5.10 3.06 -10.13
N ARG A 61 -4.77 1.84 -10.57
CA ARG A 61 -5.73 0.78 -10.84
C ARG A 61 -5.19 -0.53 -10.31
N GLN A 62 -6.10 -1.44 -10.01
CA GLN A 62 -5.78 -2.78 -9.57
C GLN A 62 -5.11 -3.56 -10.71
N GLY A 63 -4.20 -4.47 -10.36
CA GLY A 63 -3.66 -5.46 -11.28
C GLY A 63 -2.17 -5.71 -11.07
N PHE A 64 -1.82 -6.99 -10.92
CA PHE A 64 -0.46 -7.45 -10.69
C PHE A 64 0.60 -6.85 -11.63
N LEU A 65 0.36 -6.84 -12.94
CA LEU A 65 1.34 -6.26 -13.90
C LEU A 65 1.53 -4.76 -13.70
N ARG A 66 0.47 -4.03 -13.32
CA ARG A 66 0.56 -2.59 -13.04
C ARG A 66 1.37 -2.36 -11.78
N THR A 67 1.10 -3.13 -10.73
CA THR A 67 1.85 -3.10 -9.47
C THR A 67 3.33 -3.45 -9.71
N LEU A 68 3.63 -4.49 -10.50
CA LEU A 68 5.00 -4.86 -10.86
C LEU A 68 5.74 -3.77 -11.62
N LEU A 69 5.06 -3.08 -12.53
CA LEU A 69 5.67 -1.97 -13.26
C LEU A 69 5.85 -0.75 -12.35
N ARG A 70 4.84 -0.40 -11.55
CA ARG A 70 4.82 0.74 -10.64
C ARG A 70 3.89 0.46 -9.45
N THR A 71 4.48 0.09 -8.32
CA THR A 71 3.75 0.06 -7.05
C THR A 71 3.48 1.49 -6.59
N ARG A 72 2.20 1.83 -6.43
CA ARG A 72 1.74 3.16 -5.99
C ARG A 72 0.77 3.08 -4.80
N TYR A 73 0.74 1.95 -4.11
CA TYR A 73 -0.10 1.78 -2.93
C TYR A 73 0.66 2.29 -1.71
N THR A 74 -0.01 3.12 -0.93
CA THR A 74 0.57 3.71 0.28
C THR A 74 0.24 2.83 1.48
N GLY A 75 1.25 2.56 2.33
CA GLY A 75 1.10 1.76 3.55
C GLY A 75 -0.05 2.23 4.45
N ALA A 76 -0.10 3.52 4.77
CA ALA A 76 -1.18 4.16 5.56
C ALA A 76 -2.62 3.91 5.06
N CYS A 77 -2.77 3.56 3.77
CA CYS A 77 -4.05 3.23 3.17
C CYS A 77 -4.43 1.74 3.25
N MET A 78 -3.55 0.90 3.77
CA MET A 78 -3.73 -0.55 3.83
C MET A 78 -4.36 -1.00 5.14
N ALA A 79 -5.30 -1.94 5.03
CA ALA A 79 -5.68 -2.82 6.12
C ALA A 79 -5.76 -4.25 5.61
N MET A 80 -5.47 -5.21 6.49
CA MET A 80 -5.44 -6.62 6.14
C MET A 80 -5.94 -7.50 7.27
N ARG A 81 -6.39 -8.69 6.92
CA ARG A 81 -6.67 -9.73 7.89
C ARG A 81 -5.38 -10.27 8.49
N ARG A 82 -5.44 -10.70 9.75
CA ARG A 82 -4.32 -11.34 10.45
C ARG A 82 -3.81 -12.56 9.69
N GLU A 83 -4.70 -13.37 9.14
CA GLU A 83 -4.33 -14.55 8.35
C GLU A 83 -3.49 -14.20 7.10
N PHE A 84 -3.75 -13.05 6.47
CA PHE A 84 -2.94 -12.56 5.36
C PHE A 84 -1.56 -12.12 5.86
N LEU A 85 -1.55 -11.38 6.97
CA LEU A 85 -0.30 -10.91 7.58
C LEU A 85 0.59 -12.09 7.99
N GLU A 86 0.04 -13.14 8.59
CA GLU A 86 0.78 -14.35 8.96
C GLU A 86 1.40 -15.04 7.75
N LYS A 87 0.67 -15.13 6.63
CA LYS A 87 1.21 -15.62 5.34
C LYS A 87 2.29 -14.69 4.76
N ALA A 88 2.19 -13.40 5.04
CA ALA A 88 3.15 -12.40 4.59
C ALA A 88 4.42 -12.35 5.46
N LEU A 89 4.46 -13.01 6.62
CA LEU A 89 5.59 -13.04 7.55
C LEU A 89 6.43 -14.31 7.44
N PRO A 90 7.78 -14.24 7.65
CA PRO A 90 8.59 -13.03 7.78
C PRO A 90 8.62 -12.19 6.51
N PHE A 91 8.95 -10.90 6.67
CA PHE A 91 9.19 -9.98 5.56
C PHE A 91 10.49 -10.32 4.81
N PRO A 92 10.64 -9.87 3.55
CA PRO A 92 11.92 -9.93 2.86
C PRO A 92 13.06 -9.25 3.64
N ASP A 93 14.25 -9.84 3.64
CA ASP A 93 15.39 -9.31 4.42
C ASP A 93 15.81 -7.89 3.99
N ASN A 94 15.70 -7.57 2.69
CA ASN A 94 16.11 -6.29 2.14
C ASN A 94 14.91 -5.36 1.96
N GLN A 95 14.60 -4.60 3.00
CA GLN A 95 13.52 -3.61 3.02
C GLN A 95 13.76 -2.40 2.09
N ASN A 96 15.01 -2.14 1.67
CA ASN A 96 15.29 -1.09 0.69
C ASN A 96 14.85 -1.48 -0.73
N LEU A 97 14.90 -2.79 -1.03
CA LEU A 97 14.46 -3.33 -2.31
C LEU A 97 12.99 -3.76 -2.29
N CYS A 98 12.51 -4.30 -1.17
CA CYS A 98 11.12 -4.70 -1.01
C CYS A 98 10.59 -4.20 0.33
N PRO A 99 10.18 -2.92 0.40
CA PRO A 99 9.50 -2.41 1.58
C PRO A 99 8.16 -3.14 1.78
N TYR A 100 7.62 -3.07 2.99
CA TYR A 100 6.45 -3.85 3.38
C TYR A 100 5.20 -3.58 2.52
N ASP A 101 5.02 -2.34 2.05
CA ASP A 101 3.90 -1.92 1.20
C ASP A 101 3.98 -2.61 -0.18
N TYR A 102 5.17 -2.68 -0.76
CA TYR A 102 5.44 -3.40 -2.00
C TYR A 102 5.17 -4.88 -1.79
N TRP A 103 5.70 -5.45 -0.71
CA TRP A 103 5.53 -6.85 -0.38
C TRP A 103 4.05 -7.24 -0.28
N PHE A 104 3.26 -6.48 0.48
CA PHE A 104 1.83 -6.72 0.64
C PHE A 104 1.06 -6.53 -0.67
N ALA A 105 1.37 -5.47 -1.43
CA ALA A 105 0.75 -5.23 -2.73
C ALA A 105 0.99 -6.41 -3.68
N TYR A 106 2.22 -6.92 -3.74
CA TYR A 106 2.57 -8.04 -4.60
C TYR A 106 1.88 -9.33 -4.20
N LEU A 107 1.90 -9.68 -2.90
CA LEU A 107 1.24 -10.89 -2.42
C LEU A 107 -0.27 -10.83 -2.63
N GLY A 108 -0.89 -9.69 -2.32
CA GLY A 108 -2.32 -9.50 -2.46
C GLY A 108 -2.80 -9.54 -3.91
N GLU A 109 -2.11 -8.83 -4.81
CA GLU A 109 -2.41 -8.84 -6.25
C GLU A 109 -2.19 -10.20 -6.88
N TYR A 110 -1.08 -10.86 -6.55
CA TYR A 110 -0.75 -12.18 -7.12
C TYR A 110 -1.72 -13.28 -6.68
N SER A 111 -2.14 -13.24 -5.41
CA SER A 111 -3.13 -14.19 -4.88
C SER A 111 -4.57 -13.87 -5.29
N GLY A 112 -4.81 -12.71 -5.91
CA GLY A 112 -6.16 -12.25 -6.25
C GLY A 112 -7.01 -11.90 -5.03
N THR A 113 -6.39 -11.63 -3.87
CA THR A 113 -7.09 -11.38 -2.60
C THR A 113 -7.08 -9.92 -2.17
N LEU A 114 -6.44 -9.05 -2.95
CA LEU A 114 -6.40 -7.61 -2.75
C LEU A 114 -7.60 -6.92 -3.39
N LYS A 115 -8.12 -5.88 -2.70
CA LYS A 115 -9.12 -4.96 -3.25
C LYS A 115 -8.67 -3.51 -3.13
N LEU A 116 -8.79 -2.78 -4.22
CA LEU A 116 -8.75 -1.32 -4.18
C LEU A 116 -10.15 -0.75 -3.92
N LEU A 117 -10.23 0.23 -3.01
CA LEU A 117 -11.39 1.06 -2.78
C LEU A 117 -11.09 2.48 -3.25
N ASP A 118 -11.81 2.94 -4.28
CA ASP A 118 -11.70 4.31 -4.80
C ASP A 118 -12.51 5.29 -3.93
N ILE A 119 -12.22 5.26 -2.62
CA ILE A 119 -12.87 6.04 -1.58
C ILE A 119 -11.77 6.67 -0.73
N PRO A 120 -11.63 8.00 -0.70
CA PRO A 120 -10.72 8.67 0.21
C PRO A 120 -11.13 8.39 1.65
N LEU A 121 -10.26 7.75 2.43
CA LEU A 121 -10.51 7.46 3.86
C LEU A 121 -9.45 8.06 4.81
N ILE A 122 -8.44 8.75 4.26
CA ILE A 122 -7.48 9.56 5.02
C ILE A 122 -7.23 10.90 4.34
N LEU A 123 -6.84 11.90 5.14
CA LEU A 123 -6.16 13.09 4.64
C LEU A 123 -4.65 12.81 4.66
N TYR A 124 -4.08 12.70 3.47
CA TYR A 124 -2.67 12.41 3.27
C TYR A 124 -1.88 13.69 3.09
N ARG A 125 -1.18 14.11 4.14
CA ARG A 125 -0.35 15.32 4.13
C ARG A 125 0.86 15.11 3.22
N ARG A 126 1.03 15.99 2.23
CA ARG A 126 2.27 16.06 1.45
C ARG A 126 2.85 17.45 1.54
N HIS A 127 4.04 17.54 2.12
CA HIS A 127 4.83 18.77 2.10
C HIS A 127 5.27 19.08 0.66
N GLU A 128 5.34 20.36 0.31
CA GLU A 128 5.61 20.81 -1.07
C GLU A 128 6.93 20.25 -1.64
N ASN A 129 7.96 20.03 -0.80
CA ASN A 129 9.21 19.37 -1.20
C ASN A 129 9.08 17.87 -1.51
N THR A 130 8.07 17.19 -0.95
CA THR A 130 7.82 15.76 -1.18
C THR A 130 6.84 15.54 -2.35
N ALA A 131 6.06 16.56 -2.71
CA ALA A 131 5.05 16.52 -3.77
C ALA A 131 5.65 16.27 -5.16
N LEU A 132 6.79 16.91 -5.47
CA LEU A 132 7.48 16.84 -6.77
C LEU A 132 8.04 15.45 -7.12
N HIS A 133 8.29 14.57 -6.13
CA HIS A 133 9.09 13.36 -6.36
C HIS A 133 8.35 12.03 -6.20
N ALA A 134 7.37 11.91 -5.30
CA ALA A 134 6.85 10.57 -4.96
C ALA A 134 5.81 10.00 -5.95
N GLY A 135 5.30 10.80 -6.90
CA GLY A 135 4.21 10.38 -7.79
C GLY A 135 4.52 10.44 -9.30
N GLU A 136 5.35 11.40 -9.71
CA GLU A 136 5.54 11.72 -11.13
C GLU A 136 6.78 11.03 -11.71
N TYR A 137 7.92 11.05 -11.00
CA TYR A 137 9.17 10.43 -11.47
C TYR A 137 9.98 9.84 -10.31
N SER A 138 10.18 8.52 -10.34
CA SER A 138 11.13 7.87 -9.45
C SER A 138 12.55 8.29 -9.85
N THR A 139 13.25 8.95 -8.94
CA THR A 139 14.68 9.33 -9.03
C THR A 139 15.63 8.13 -9.14
N ARG A 140 15.15 6.93 -8.77
CA ARG A 140 15.89 5.67 -8.95
C ARG A 140 16.18 5.38 -10.43
N SER A 141 17.40 4.95 -10.69
CA SER A 141 17.87 4.48 -11.98
C SER A 141 17.05 3.29 -12.50
N LEU A 142 17.10 3.04 -13.81
CA LEU A 142 16.45 1.87 -14.41
C LEU A 142 16.97 0.56 -13.79
N ARG A 143 18.26 0.49 -13.48
CA ARG A 143 18.90 -0.67 -12.86
C ARG A 143 18.27 -0.98 -11.50
N GLU A 144 18.15 0.01 -10.63
CA GLU A 144 17.55 -0.17 -9.29
C GLU A 144 16.08 -0.60 -9.37
N LYS A 145 15.34 -0.09 -10.35
CA LYS A 145 13.95 -0.49 -10.58
C LYS A 145 13.86 -1.95 -11.01
N ILE A 146 14.75 -2.41 -11.90
CA ILE A 146 14.82 -3.81 -12.33
C ILE A 146 15.23 -4.71 -11.17
N GLU A 147 16.27 -4.33 -10.43
CA GLU A 147 16.76 -5.04 -9.26
C GLU A 147 15.68 -5.22 -8.20
N THR A 148 14.96 -4.15 -7.87
CA THR A 148 13.80 -4.19 -6.96
C THR A 148 12.78 -5.22 -7.41
N ARG A 149 12.40 -5.22 -8.69
CA ARG A 149 11.40 -6.18 -9.22
C ARG A 149 11.88 -7.61 -9.17
N ILE A 150 13.11 -7.87 -9.62
CA ILE A 150 13.72 -9.21 -9.58
C ILE A 150 13.78 -9.71 -8.14
N TYR A 151 14.21 -8.85 -7.21
CA TYR A 151 14.27 -9.20 -5.79
C TYR A 151 12.88 -9.54 -5.24
N CYS A 152 11.88 -8.68 -5.45
CA CYS A 152 10.51 -8.93 -4.99
C CYS A 152 9.95 -10.25 -5.55
N LEU A 153 10.09 -10.48 -6.85
CA LEU A 153 9.63 -11.69 -7.52
C LEU A 153 10.33 -12.95 -6.99
N ASN A 154 11.65 -12.89 -6.78
CA ASN A 154 12.41 -14.00 -6.22
C ASN A 154 11.92 -14.35 -4.80
N GLN A 155 11.60 -13.35 -3.98
CA GLN A 155 11.07 -13.57 -2.63
C GLN A 155 9.66 -14.19 -2.67
N MET A 156 8.79 -13.73 -3.58
CA MET A 156 7.48 -14.35 -3.80
C MET A 156 7.62 -15.82 -4.22
N MET A 157 8.51 -16.12 -5.17
CA MET A 157 8.71 -17.47 -5.68
C MET A 157 9.30 -18.42 -4.64
N LYS A 158 10.19 -17.94 -3.77
CA LYS A 158 10.68 -18.71 -2.63
C LYS A 158 9.55 -19.09 -1.68
N ARG A 159 8.64 -18.15 -1.39
CA ARG A 159 7.51 -18.39 -0.48
C ARG A 159 6.48 -19.35 -1.05
N ARG A 160 6.26 -19.38 -2.38
CA ARG A 160 5.35 -20.36 -3.01
C ARG A 160 5.79 -21.83 -2.82
N LYS A 161 7.10 -22.08 -2.61
CA LYS A 161 7.65 -23.43 -2.47
C LYS A 161 7.69 -23.91 -1.01
N SER A 162 7.33 -23.05 -0.06
CA SER A 162 7.22 -23.36 1.37
C SER A 162 5.75 -23.57 1.76
#